data_AF-A0A3D2F482-F1
#
_entry.id   AF-A0A3D2F482-F1
#
_cell.length_a   1.000
_cell.length_b   1.000
_cell.length_c   1.000
_cell.angle_alpha   90.00
_cell.angle_beta   90.00
_cell.angle_gamma   90.00
#
_symmetry.space_group_name_H-M   'P 1'
#
loop_
_entity.id
_entity.type
_entity.pdbx_description
1 polymer ?
#
loop_
_entity_poly.entity_id
_entity_poly.type
_entity_poly.pdbx_seq_one_letter_code
_entity_poly.pdbx_strand_id
1 'polypeptide(L)'
;MKFVLSIAAALMVSACQAEAPRDIEVIKAPAGMSEVEFAKATLNRLQTVSFANNREYCGYILRAPDGTLAATPASKGKVSSCRGTEAPEEYLVVASYHTHGAFEYDTPAEFPSVGDVEADEAEGVDGYISTPGGRFWYVDGAELEVSQICGVGCMAQDPNFEAGLDGRIEVSYSLEELRGL
;
A
#
# COMPACT_ATOMS: atom_id res chain seq x y z
N MET A 1 71.17 -33.04 -7.73
CA MET A 1 70.53 -32.05 -8.62
C MET A 1 69.18 -31.69 -8.03
N LYS A 2 68.94 -30.39 -7.84
CA LYS A 2 67.78 -29.81 -7.15
C LYS A 2 66.56 -29.81 -8.07
N PHE A 3 65.38 -30.19 -7.57
CA PHE A 3 64.11 -29.78 -8.16
C PHE A 3 63.22 -29.23 -7.04
N VAL A 4 63.01 -27.92 -7.09
CA VAL A 4 62.05 -27.18 -6.26
C VAL A 4 60.82 -27.01 -7.13
N LEU A 5 59.68 -27.59 -6.73
CA LEU A 5 58.38 -27.29 -7.34
C LEU A 5 57.74 -26.17 -6.50
N SER A 6 57.73 -24.95 -7.02
CA SER A 6 56.91 -23.86 -6.49
C SER A 6 55.48 -24.00 -7.02
N ILE A 7 54.53 -24.24 -6.13
CA ILE A 7 53.09 -24.16 -6.43
C ILE A 7 52.67 -22.70 -6.25
N ALA A 8 52.32 -22.02 -7.34
CA ALA A 8 51.69 -20.71 -7.28
C ALA A 8 50.21 -20.88 -6.88
N ALA A 9 49.84 -20.37 -5.71
CA ALA A 9 48.44 -20.28 -5.29
C ALA A 9 47.79 -19.07 -5.97
N ALA A 10 46.85 -19.33 -6.89
CA ALA A 10 46.01 -18.30 -7.48
C ALA A 10 44.86 -17.96 -6.51
N LEU A 11 44.93 -16.77 -5.92
CA LEU A 11 43.82 -16.15 -5.18
C LEU A 11 42.75 -15.71 -6.19
N MET A 12 41.62 -16.40 -6.26
CA MET A 12 40.43 -15.90 -6.94
C MET A 12 39.67 -14.99 -5.97
N VAL A 13 39.79 -13.68 -6.17
CA VAL A 13 38.94 -12.68 -5.52
C VAL A 13 37.57 -12.73 -6.22
N SER A 14 36.59 -13.32 -5.55
CA SER A 14 35.20 -13.30 -6.00
C SER A 14 34.68 -11.86 -5.91
N ALA A 15 34.54 -11.19 -7.06
CA ALA A 15 33.89 -9.89 -7.13
C ALA A 15 32.42 -10.03 -6.72
N CYS A 16 31.98 -9.24 -5.74
CA CYS A 16 30.57 -9.02 -5.46
C CYS A 16 29.91 -8.52 -6.76
N GLN A 17 29.06 -9.34 -7.36
CA GLN A 17 28.14 -8.86 -8.39
C GLN A 17 27.10 -8.00 -7.67
N ALA A 18 27.23 -6.68 -7.78
CA ALA A 18 26.12 -5.80 -7.48
C ALA A 18 25.01 -6.13 -8.48
N GLU A 19 23.87 -6.62 -7.99
CA GLU A 19 22.68 -6.78 -8.81
C GLU A 19 22.32 -5.42 -9.42
N ALA A 20 22.11 -5.39 -10.74
CA ALA A 20 21.68 -4.17 -11.41
C ALA A 20 20.36 -3.69 -10.77
N PRO A 21 20.15 -2.37 -10.63
CA PRO A 21 18.88 -1.83 -10.13
C PRO A 21 17.74 -2.42 -10.96
N ARG A 22 16.76 -3.03 -10.29
CA ARG A 22 15.55 -3.48 -10.97
C ARG A 22 14.72 -2.24 -11.24
N ASP A 23 14.57 -1.87 -12.51
CA ASP A 23 13.67 -0.80 -12.92
C ASP A 23 12.23 -1.21 -12.51
N ILE A 24 11.70 -0.65 -11.43
CA ILE A 24 10.30 -0.86 -11.04
C ILE A 24 9.44 0.02 -11.95
N GLU A 25 8.63 -0.60 -12.80
CA GLU A 25 7.71 0.12 -13.67
C GLU A 25 6.59 0.77 -12.83
N VAL A 26 6.60 2.10 -12.75
CA VAL A 26 5.57 2.87 -12.03
C VAL A 26 4.39 3.22 -12.94
N ILE A 27 3.19 3.31 -12.38
CA ILE A 27 1.97 3.72 -13.08
C ILE A 27 1.82 5.24 -12.96
N LYS A 28 2.03 5.99 -14.05
CA LYS A 28 1.95 7.45 -14.02
C LYS A 28 0.50 7.97 -14.02
N ALA A 29 0.24 9.01 -13.24
CA ALA A 29 -1.01 9.75 -13.26
C ALA A 29 -1.08 10.66 -14.50
N PRO A 30 -2.30 10.95 -15.01
CA PRO A 30 -2.50 12.05 -15.94
C PRO A 30 -2.03 13.39 -15.35
N ALA A 31 -1.52 14.27 -16.20
CA ALA A 31 -1.07 15.60 -15.78
C ALA A 31 -2.21 16.40 -15.11
N GLY A 32 -1.91 17.03 -13.97
CA GLY A 32 -2.86 17.87 -13.22
C GLY A 32 -3.86 17.11 -12.35
N MET A 33 -3.82 15.78 -12.28
CA MET A 33 -4.64 15.00 -11.37
C MET A 33 -4.19 15.22 -9.91
N SER A 34 -5.13 15.40 -9.00
CA SER A 34 -4.82 15.49 -7.56
C SER A 34 -4.46 14.12 -6.97
N GLU A 35 -3.81 14.13 -5.82
CA GLU A 35 -3.41 12.90 -5.12
C GLU A 35 -4.61 12.04 -4.73
N VAL A 36 -5.64 12.66 -4.16
CA VAL A 36 -6.89 11.99 -3.78
C VAL A 36 -7.59 11.36 -4.98
N GLU A 37 -7.66 12.06 -6.12
CA GLU A 37 -8.24 11.52 -7.36
C GLU A 37 -7.44 10.33 -7.88
N PHE A 38 -6.11 10.43 -7.82
CA PHE A 38 -5.22 9.38 -8.30
C PHE A 38 -5.24 8.14 -7.38
N ALA A 39 -5.27 8.33 -6.07
CA ALA A 39 -5.45 7.27 -5.09
C ALA A 39 -6.80 6.58 -5.28
N LYS A 40 -7.90 7.34 -5.42
CA LYS A 40 -9.23 6.80 -5.72
C LYS A 40 -9.25 5.99 -7.03
N ALA A 41 -8.59 6.47 -8.08
CA ALA A 41 -8.51 5.76 -9.35
C ALA A 41 -7.67 4.48 -9.24
N THR A 42 -6.58 4.52 -8.49
CA THR A 42 -5.68 3.37 -8.25
C THR A 42 -6.43 2.28 -7.47
N LEU A 43 -7.06 2.63 -6.35
CA LEU A 43 -7.80 1.68 -5.51
C LEU A 43 -9.02 1.09 -6.21
N ASN A 44 -9.79 1.89 -6.96
CA ASN A 44 -10.94 1.36 -7.71
C ASN A 44 -10.56 0.31 -8.76
N ARG A 45 -9.37 0.40 -9.36
CA ARG A 45 -8.88 -0.62 -10.29
C ARG A 45 -8.55 -1.94 -9.59
N LEU A 46 -8.25 -1.88 -8.29
CA LEU A 46 -7.82 -3.03 -7.48
C LEU A 46 -8.98 -3.72 -6.75
N GLN A 47 -10.04 -3.00 -6.39
CA GLN A 47 -11.20 -3.52 -5.63
C GLN A 47 -11.74 -4.85 -6.20
N THR A 48 -12.03 -4.92 -7.50
CA THR A 48 -12.60 -6.16 -8.08
C THR A 48 -11.67 -7.37 -7.94
N VAL A 49 -10.36 -7.19 -8.10
CA VAL A 49 -9.40 -8.30 -7.92
C VAL A 49 -9.15 -8.60 -6.44
N SER A 50 -9.22 -7.58 -5.57
CA SER A 50 -9.20 -7.73 -4.12
C SER A 50 -10.33 -8.64 -3.65
N PHE A 51 -11.58 -8.31 -4.00
CA PHE A 51 -12.77 -9.08 -3.62
C PHE A 51 -12.69 -10.52 -4.13
N ALA A 52 -12.35 -10.71 -5.41
CA ALA A 52 -12.28 -12.04 -6.02
C ALA A 52 -11.23 -12.95 -5.37
N ASN A 53 -10.17 -12.38 -4.80
CA ASN A 53 -9.12 -13.14 -4.13
C ASN A 53 -9.26 -13.14 -2.61
N ASN A 54 -10.15 -12.31 -2.07
CA ASN A 54 -10.21 -11.95 -0.66
C ASN A 54 -8.82 -11.63 -0.08
N ARG A 55 -8.13 -10.68 -0.71
CA ARG A 55 -6.77 -10.27 -0.33
C ARG A 55 -6.60 -8.78 -0.51
N GLU A 56 -5.88 -8.16 0.41
CA GLU A 56 -5.41 -6.80 0.24
C GLU A 56 -4.44 -6.68 -0.94
N TYR A 57 -4.52 -5.54 -1.61
CA TYR A 57 -3.56 -5.09 -2.62
C TYR A 57 -3.07 -3.70 -2.23
N CYS A 58 -1.76 -3.51 -2.16
CA CYS A 58 -1.14 -2.30 -1.63
C CYS A 58 0.07 -1.83 -2.43
N GLY A 59 0.44 -0.57 -2.21
CA GLY A 59 1.65 0.03 -2.75
C GLY A 59 1.79 1.46 -2.24
N TYR A 60 2.50 2.27 -3.02
CA TYR A 60 2.79 3.65 -2.67
C TYR A 60 2.34 4.58 -3.79
N ILE A 61 1.75 5.70 -3.42
CA ILE A 61 1.63 6.88 -4.28
C ILE A 61 2.94 7.65 -4.18
N LEU A 62 3.44 8.05 -5.34
CA LEU A 62 4.76 8.62 -5.55
C LEU A 62 4.64 9.99 -6.20
N ARG A 63 5.64 10.84 -5.95
CA ARG A 63 5.88 12.08 -6.69
C ARG A 63 7.21 11.99 -7.42
N ALA A 64 7.16 12.10 -8.73
CA ALA A 64 8.32 12.12 -9.61
C ALA A 64 9.10 13.44 -9.50
N PRO A 65 10.37 13.50 -9.93
CA PRO A 65 11.16 14.74 -9.95
C PRO A 65 10.55 15.90 -10.75
N ASP A 66 9.76 15.59 -11.77
CA ASP A 66 9.02 16.58 -12.56
C ASP A 66 7.70 17.05 -11.91
N GLY A 67 7.42 16.56 -10.69
CA GLY A 67 6.24 16.87 -9.91
C GLY A 67 5.00 16.02 -10.22
N THR A 68 5.05 15.17 -11.24
CA THR A 68 3.92 14.28 -11.60
C THR A 68 3.71 13.18 -10.57
N LEU A 69 2.46 12.75 -10.39
CA LEU A 69 2.14 11.61 -9.54
C LEU A 69 2.36 10.29 -10.27
N ALA A 70 2.77 9.26 -9.54
CA ALA A 70 2.84 7.89 -10.00
C ALA A 70 2.48 6.93 -8.86
N ALA A 71 2.30 5.63 -9.16
CA ALA A 71 2.11 4.61 -8.14
C ALA A 71 3.05 3.42 -8.39
N THR A 72 3.55 2.80 -7.32
CA THR A 72 4.21 1.49 -7.45
C THR A 72 3.19 0.44 -7.90
N PRO A 73 3.63 -0.62 -8.61
CA PRO A 73 2.78 -1.78 -8.86
C PRO A 73 2.21 -2.34 -7.55
N ALA A 74 0.93 -2.70 -7.57
CA ALA A 74 0.28 -3.24 -6.39
C ALA A 74 0.84 -4.64 -6.05
N SER A 75 1.32 -4.79 -4.82
CA SER A 75 1.68 -6.07 -4.22
C SER A 75 0.43 -6.82 -3.79
N LYS A 76 0.38 -8.14 -4.03
CA LYS A 76 -0.68 -9.00 -3.47
C LYS A 76 -0.35 -9.35 -2.02
N GLY A 77 -1.19 -8.92 -1.10
CA GLY A 77 -1.08 -9.14 0.34
C GLY A 77 -1.74 -10.43 0.84
N LYS A 78 -2.06 -10.41 2.12
CA LYS A 78 -2.85 -11.38 2.89
C LYS A 78 -4.27 -10.86 3.05
N VAL A 79 -5.05 -11.51 3.91
CA VAL A 79 -6.44 -11.09 4.20
C VAL A 79 -6.47 -9.75 4.94
N SER A 80 -5.47 -9.50 5.81
CA SER A 80 -5.43 -8.38 6.74
C SER A 80 -4.02 -7.78 6.88
N SER A 81 -3.20 -7.88 5.84
CA SER A 81 -1.88 -7.24 5.79
C SER A 81 -1.32 -7.24 4.38
N CYS A 82 -0.61 -6.19 4.03
CA CYS A 82 0.07 -6.08 2.76
C CYS A 82 1.40 -5.33 2.92
N ARG A 83 2.37 -5.65 2.07
CA ARG A 83 3.66 -4.96 2.01
C ARG A 83 3.91 -4.51 0.58
N GLY A 84 4.00 -3.20 0.39
CA GLY A 84 4.28 -2.59 -0.91
C GLY A 84 5.67 -2.97 -1.42
N THR A 85 5.85 -2.88 -2.73
CA THR A 85 7.19 -2.89 -3.32
C THR A 85 7.86 -1.54 -3.02
N GLU A 86 9.16 -1.58 -2.69
CA GLU A 86 9.96 -0.37 -2.43
C GLU A 86 9.86 0.63 -3.60
N ALA A 87 9.79 1.91 -3.30
CA ALA A 87 9.76 2.96 -4.31
C ALA A 87 11.17 3.13 -4.94
N PRO A 88 11.27 3.44 -6.24
CA PRO A 88 12.55 3.81 -6.82
C PRO A 88 13.11 5.08 -6.15
N GLU A 89 14.43 5.14 -5.96
CA GLU A 89 15.10 6.20 -5.16
C GLU A 89 14.84 7.62 -5.68
N GLU A 90 14.57 7.79 -6.98
CA GLU A 90 14.30 9.09 -7.59
C GLU A 90 12.87 9.62 -7.34
N TYR A 91 11.99 8.81 -6.76
CA TYR A 91 10.62 9.19 -6.42
C TYR A 91 10.49 9.48 -4.92
N LEU A 92 9.69 10.49 -4.59
CA LEU A 92 9.25 10.73 -3.22
C LEU A 92 7.99 9.90 -2.95
N VAL A 93 7.98 9.09 -1.90
CA VAL A 93 6.74 8.49 -1.39
C VAL A 93 5.91 9.60 -0.75
N VAL A 94 4.66 9.76 -1.17
CA VAL A 94 3.75 10.76 -0.60
C VAL A 94 2.62 10.15 0.21
N ALA A 95 2.20 8.94 -0.15
CA ALA A 95 1.21 8.19 0.64
C ALA A 95 1.34 6.69 0.39
N SER A 96 0.95 5.88 1.37
CA SER A 96 0.62 4.47 1.17
C SER A 96 -0.77 4.35 0.52
N TYR A 97 -1.05 3.22 -0.10
CA TYR A 97 -2.42 2.85 -0.46
C TYR A 97 -2.64 1.36 -0.22
N HIS A 98 -3.85 0.98 0.20
CA HIS A 98 -4.28 -0.41 0.11
C HIS A 98 -5.80 -0.59 -0.01
N THR A 99 -6.18 -1.73 -0.56
CA THR A 99 -7.56 -2.26 -0.51
C THR A 99 -7.68 -3.15 0.70
N HIS A 100 -8.79 -3.12 1.41
CA HIS A 100 -9.24 -4.26 2.19
C HIS A 100 -9.69 -5.40 1.26
N GLY A 101 -9.77 -6.61 1.82
CA GLY A 101 -10.18 -7.83 1.13
C GLY A 101 -11.65 -7.86 0.68
N ALA A 102 -12.22 -9.07 0.59
CA ALA A 102 -13.65 -9.22 0.32
C ALA A 102 -14.46 -8.93 1.58
N PHE A 103 -15.76 -8.71 1.42
CA PHE A 103 -16.67 -8.69 2.55
C PHE A 103 -16.73 -10.07 3.23
N GLU A 104 -16.66 -10.08 4.57
CA GLU A 104 -16.83 -11.27 5.41
C GLU A 104 -17.79 -10.97 6.57
N TYR A 105 -18.70 -11.89 6.90
CA TYR A 105 -19.73 -11.68 7.92
C TYR A 105 -19.20 -11.46 9.34
N ASP A 106 -18.09 -12.13 9.67
CA ASP A 106 -17.59 -12.21 11.05
C ASP A 106 -16.25 -11.45 11.22
N THR A 107 -15.86 -10.62 10.25
CA THR A 107 -14.59 -9.88 10.28
C THR A 107 -14.79 -8.44 9.82
N PRO A 108 -14.65 -7.46 10.74
CA PRO A 108 -14.76 -6.05 10.38
C PRO A 108 -13.73 -5.65 9.32
N ALA A 109 -14.20 -4.94 8.30
CA ALA A 109 -13.38 -4.51 7.18
C ALA A 109 -13.81 -3.16 6.59
N GLU A 110 -14.70 -2.41 7.25
CA GLU A 110 -15.25 -1.15 6.72
C GLU A 110 -14.57 0.13 7.23
N PHE A 111 -13.53 0.02 8.05
CA PHE A 111 -12.74 1.14 8.56
C PHE A 111 -11.26 0.73 8.76
N PRO A 112 -10.30 1.68 8.71
CA PRO A 112 -8.88 1.39 8.94
C PRO A 112 -8.61 0.77 10.31
N SER A 113 -7.65 -0.14 10.39
CA SER A 113 -7.19 -0.76 11.62
C SER A 113 -6.16 0.11 12.36
N VAL A 114 -5.92 -0.20 13.63
CA VAL A 114 -4.80 0.37 14.41
C VAL A 114 -3.46 0.16 13.71
N GLY A 115 -3.26 -1.01 13.10
CA GLY A 115 -2.03 -1.35 12.40
C GLY A 115 -1.80 -0.51 11.15
N ASP A 116 -2.86 -0.05 10.49
CA ASP A 116 -2.74 0.83 9.32
C ASP A 116 -2.18 2.19 9.73
N VAL A 117 -2.76 2.80 10.78
CA VAL A 117 -2.32 4.10 11.29
C VAL A 117 -0.89 4.04 11.85
N GLU A 118 -0.56 2.99 12.61
CA GLU A 118 0.79 2.82 13.17
C GLU A 118 1.84 2.54 12.07
N ALA A 119 1.46 1.88 10.98
CA ALA A 119 2.36 1.66 9.85
C ALA A 119 2.65 2.97 9.10
N ASP A 120 1.60 3.75 8.80
CA ASP A 120 1.74 5.03 8.11
C ASP A 120 2.52 6.05 8.96
N GLU A 121 2.30 6.11 10.28
CA GLU A 121 3.14 6.88 11.22
C GLU A 121 4.60 6.43 11.18
N ALA A 122 4.86 5.14 11.31
CA ALA A 122 6.22 4.60 11.36
C ALA A 122 6.99 4.82 10.05
N GLU A 123 6.29 4.85 8.91
CA GLU A 123 6.84 5.18 7.60
C GLU A 123 6.92 6.70 7.36
N GLY A 124 6.24 7.51 8.16
CA GLY A 124 6.21 8.97 8.05
C GLY A 124 5.46 9.45 6.82
N VAL A 125 4.38 8.75 6.46
CA VAL A 125 3.56 8.99 5.26
C VAL A 125 2.08 9.04 5.63
N ASP A 126 1.27 9.61 4.74
CA ASP A 126 -0.19 9.48 4.80
C ASP A 126 -0.65 8.17 4.14
N GLY A 127 -1.93 7.82 4.26
CA GLY A 127 -2.48 6.58 3.72
C GLY A 127 -3.85 6.72 3.07
N TYR A 128 -4.12 5.86 2.08
CA TYR A 128 -5.42 5.77 1.40
C TYR A 128 -5.96 4.35 1.40
N ILE A 129 -7.18 4.18 1.90
CA ILE A 129 -7.77 2.85 2.12
C ILE A 129 -9.15 2.74 1.46
N SER A 130 -9.38 1.62 0.78
CA SER A 130 -10.68 1.29 0.17
C SER A 130 -11.28 0.02 0.77
N THR A 131 -12.58 0.03 1.05
CA THR A 131 -13.27 -1.06 1.77
C THR A 131 -14.28 -1.80 0.89
N PRO A 132 -14.73 -3.02 1.28
CA PRO A 132 -15.72 -3.80 0.52
C PRO A 132 -17.03 -3.06 0.25
N GLY A 133 -17.53 -2.26 1.20
CA GLY A 133 -18.70 -1.42 1.07
C GLY A 133 -18.51 -0.21 0.15
N GLY A 134 -17.31 0.00 -0.37
CA GLY A 134 -16.97 1.08 -1.28
C GLY A 134 -16.68 2.41 -0.57
N ARG A 135 -16.33 2.38 0.72
CA ARG A 135 -15.87 3.55 1.46
C ARG A 135 -14.45 3.89 1.09
N PHE A 136 -14.13 5.17 1.08
CA PHE A 136 -12.80 5.68 0.82
C PHE A 136 -12.30 6.46 2.04
N TRP A 137 -11.18 6.04 2.59
CA TRP A 137 -10.57 6.57 3.79
C TRP A 137 -9.22 7.19 3.51
N TYR A 138 -8.91 8.19 4.32
CA TYR A 138 -7.61 8.84 4.44
C TYR A 138 -7.06 8.58 5.84
N VAL A 139 -5.77 8.28 5.92
CA VAL A 139 -5.00 8.18 7.17
C VAL A 139 -4.03 9.36 7.17
N ASP A 140 -4.15 10.22 8.17
CA ASP A 140 -3.15 11.23 8.49
C ASP A 140 -2.12 10.59 9.43
N GLY A 141 -0.97 10.19 8.88
CA GLY A 141 0.06 9.48 9.64
C GLY A 141 0.75 10.37 10.69
N ALA A 142 0.70 11.70 10.51
CA ALA A 142 1.31 12.65 11.43
C ALA A 142 0.39 12.97 12.61
N GLU A 143 -0.91 13.13 12.36
CA GLU A 143 -1.91 13.46 13.39
C GLU A 143 -2.52 12.20 14.04
N LEU A 144 -2.25 11.01 13.50
CA LEU A 144 -2.78 9.73 13.98
C LEU A 144 -4.32 9.69 13.94
N GLU A 145 -4.88 10.25 12.88
CA GLU A 145 -6.32 10.32 12.63
C GLU A 145 -6.66 9.68 11.30
N VAL A 146 -7.82 9.02 11.24
CA VAL A 146 -8.41 8.53 10.00
C VAL A 146 -9.71 9.25 9.73
N SER A 147 -9.95 9.59 8.46
CA SER A 147 -11.17 10.28 8.05
C SER A 147 -11.70 9.71 6.74
N GLN A 148 -13.02 9.60 6.66
CA GLN A 148 -13.70 9.12 5.48
C GLN A 148 -13.80 10.26 4.47
N ILE A 149 -13.16 10.09 3.31
CA ILE A 149 -13.32 10.98 2.16
C ILE A 149 -14.74 10.83 1.60
N CYS A 150 -15.24 9.60 1.51
CA CYS A 150 -16.61 9.31 1.12
C CYS A 150 -17.09 7.92 1.57
N GLY A 151 -18.41 7.78 1.76
CA GLY A 151 -19.03 6.61 2.36
C GLY A 151 -19.39 5.46 1.40
N VAL A 152 -20.31 4.61 1.86
CA VAL A 152 -20.79 3.40 1.15
C VAL A 152 -21.18 3.72 -0.30
N GLY A 153 -20.72 2.89 -1.24
CA GLY A 153 -21.02 3.00 -2.67
C GLY A 153 -20.29 4.13 -3.41
N CYS A 154 -19.34 4.80 -2.75
CA CYS A 154 -18.51 5.83 -3.41
C CYS A 154 -17.47 5.25 -4.38
N MET A 155 -17.03 4.01 -4.11
CA MET A 155 -16.11 3.21 -4.90
C MET A 155 -16.75 1.89 -5.30
N ALA A 156 -16.06 1.10 -6.12
CA ALA A 156 -16.47 -0.27 -6.42
C ALA A 156 -16.76 -1.02 -5.12
N GLN A 157 -17.93 -1.65 -5.07
CA GLN A 157 -18.47 -2.33 -3.90
C GLN A 157 -18.48 -3.84 -4.17
N ASP A 158 -18.14 -4.62 -3.15
CA ASP A 158 -18.26 -6.08 -3.19
C ASP A 158 -19.74 -6.44 -3.41
N PRO A 159 -20.09 -7.25 -4.43
CA PRO A 159 -21.46 -7.66 -4.68
C PRO A 159 -22.14 -8.36 -3.49
N ASN A 160 -21.38 -8.91 -2.55
CA ASN A 160 -21.89 -9.59 -1.36
C ASN A 160 -21.98 -8.67 -0.13
N PHE A 161 -21.60 -7.39 -0.25
CA PHE A 161 -21.57 -6.47 0.88
C PHE A 161 -22.95 -6.32 1.54
N GLU A 162 -22.99 -6.47 2.86
CA GLU A 162 -24.15 -6.18 3.69
C GLU A 162 -23.85 -5.03 4.66
N ALA A 163 -24.60 -3.94 4.54
CA ALA A 163 -24.38 -2.75 5.37
C ALA A 163 -24.79 -2.99 6.84
N GLY A 164 -23.94 -2.50 7.75
CA GLY A 164 -24.25 -2.39 9.18
C GLY A 164 -23.79 -3.57 10.05
N LEU A 165 -23.12 -4.58 9.50
CA LEU A 165 -22.55 -5.68 10.29
C LEU A 165 -21.39 -5.23 11.17
N ASP A 166 -20.56 -4.31 10.68
CA ASP A 166 -19.46 -3.69 11.42
C ASP A 166 -19.95 -2.65 12.44
N GLY A 167 -21.26 -2.61 12.72
CA GLY A 167 -21.88 -1.68 13.65
C GLY A 167 -21.94 -0.25 13.12
N ARG A 168 -21.93 0.70 14.06
CA ARG A 168 -21.95 2.13 13.73
C ARG A 168 -20.53 2.58 13.40
N ILE A 169 -20.33 2.96 12.14
CA ILE A 169 -19.06 3.49 11.64
C ILE A 169 -19.14 5.01 11.61
N GLU A 170 -18.28 5.68 12.37
CA GLU A 170 -18.14 7.13 12.36
C GLU A 170 -17.40 7.60 11.10
N VAL A 171 -17.42 8.90 10.83
CA VAL A 171 -16.73 9.48 9.67
C VAL A 171 -15.25 9.74 9.92
N SER A 172 -14.80 9.62 11.15
CA SER A 172 -13.40 9.77 11.55
C SER A 172 -13.13 9.04 12.86
N TYR A 173 -11.88 8.63 13.06
CA TYR A 173 -11.38 8.08 14.32
C TYR A 173 -9.96 8.58 14.58
N SER A 174 -9.66 8.89 15.82
CA SER A 174 -8.28 8.95 16.32
C SER A 174 -7.74 7.52 16.53
N LEU A 175 -6.42 7.37 16.59
CA LEU A 175 -5.78 6.11 16.96
C LEU A 175 -6.26 5.57 18.32
N GLU A 176 -6.54 6.45 19.29
CA GLU A 176 -7.07 6.05 20.60
C GLU A 176 -8.48 5.46 20.48
N GLU A 177 -9.35 6.07 19.68
CA GLU A 177 -10.69 5.55 19.43
C GLU A 177 -10.64 4.20 18.71
N LEU A 178 -9.76 4.03 17.71
CA LEU A 178 -9.57 2.75 17.02
C LEU A 178 -9.11 1.63 17.97
N ARG A 179 -8.26 1.94 18.95
CA ARG A 179 -7.84 0.97 19.98
C ARG A 179 -8.97 0.57 20.94
N GLY A 180 -10.06 1.33 20.97
CA GLY A 180 -11.25 1.07 21.78
C GLY A 180 -12.34 0.26 21.07
N LEU A 181 -12.18 -0.03 19.78
CA LEU A 181 -13.08 -0.86 18.97
C LEU A 181 -12.74 -2.35 19.12
#